data_AF-A0A2J5HJU5-F1
#
_entry.id   AF-A0A2J5HJU5-F1
#
_cell.length_a   1.000
_cell.length_b   1.000
_cell.length_c   1.000
_cell.angle_alpha   90.00
_cell.angle_beta   90.00
_cell.angle_gamma   90.00
#
_symmetry.space_group_name_H-M   'P 1'
#
loop_
_entity.id
_entity.type
_entity.pdbx_description
1 polymer ?
#
loop_
_entity_poly.entity_id
_entity_poly.type
_entity_poly.pdbx_seq_one_letter_code
_entity_poly.pdbx_strand_id
1 'polypeptide(L)'
;MGDSDGEAPSEVHHYNHISEVPWDIQNYWRQRHNIFSKYDQGVWLTDDAWFGVTPEPVATKIADHIASSVPPGRSVLVDAFAGAGGNSIAFALSGKWKRVYAIEKNPAVLRCAKHNAKIYGVADQITWFEGDCFQILKNQLKDLAPYSIIFASPPWGGPGYRSDQVFNLKTMEPYSLETLYTEFSAFSEHLVLFLPRTSDMKQLAKYVPDGRSANVMHYCMEGASKALCVYYGGFHLE
;
A
#
# COMPACT_ATOMS: atom_id res chain seq x y z
N MET A 1 2.30 10.94 -27.66
CA MET A 1 1.05 10.23 -27.99
C MET A 1 0.12 10.47 -26.82
N GLY A 2 -0.99 11.17 -27.06
CA GLY A 2 -1.82 11.74 -26.00
C GLY A 2 -2.51 10.68 -25.16
N ASP A 3 -2.36 10.77 -23.85
CA ASP A 3 -3.22 10.06 -22.90
C ASP A 3 -4.67 10.51 -23.14
N SER A 4 -5.56 9.56 -23.35
CA SER A 4 -7.01 9.75 -23.31
C SER A 4 -7.43 10.02 -21.86
N ASP A 5 -7.08 11.20 -21.36
CA ASP A 5 -7.02 11.51 -19.92
C ASP A 5 -8.39 11.78 -19.26
N GLY A 6 -9.49 11.54 -19.98
CA GLY A 6 -10.86 11.86 -19.54
C GLY A 6 -11.82 10.68 -19.38
N GLU A 7 -11.54 9.51 -19.98
CA GLU A 7 -12.45 8.36 -19.91
C GLU A 7 -11.85 7.24 -19.05
N ALA A 8 -12.69 6.68 -18.18
CA ALA A 8 -12.30 5.55 -17.34
C ALA A 8 -11.91 4.33 -18.22
N PRO A 9 -10.89 3.53 -17.85
CA PRO A 9 -10.65 2.23 -18.46
C PRO A 9 -11.92 1.36 -18.42
N SER A 10 -12.08 0.43 -19.37
CA SER A 10 -13.23 -0.48 -19.44
C SER A 10 -13.44 -1.32 -18.17
N GLU A 11 -12.34 -1.57 -17.45
CA GLU A 11 -12.25 -2.37 -16.23
C GLU A 11 -12.66 -1.58 -14.98
N VAL A 12 -12.91 -0.27 -15.12
CA VAL A 12 -13.28 0.62 -14.02
C VAL A 12 -14.78 0.75 -13.92
N HIS A 13 -15.29 0.54 -12.71
CA HIS A 13 -16.72 0.62 -12.42
C HIS A 13 -16.96 1.57 -11.24
N HIS A 14 -17.72 2.63 -11.51
CA HIS A 14 -18.26 3.50 -10.46
C HIS A 14 -19.70 3.09 -10.18
N TYR A 15 -19.93 2.48 -9.02
CA TYR A 15 -21.23 1.95 -8.63
C TYR A 15 -22.01 2.98 -7.82
N ASN A 16 -23.19 3.37 -8.31
CA ASN A 16 -24.08 4.32 -7.65
C ASN A 16 -25.10 3.60 -6.76
N HIS A 17 -25.51 2.39 -7.17
CA HIS A 17 -26.53 1.61 -6.48
C HIS A 17 -26.03 0.20 -6.17
N ILE A 18 -26.40 -0.34 -5.00
CA ILE A 18 -25.99 -1.69 -4.58
C ILE A 18 -26.43 -2.79 -5.56
N SER A 19 -27.51 -2.56 -6.31
CA SER A 19 -27.99 -3.48 -7.36
C SER A 19 -27.05 -3.62 -8.55
N GLU A 20 -26.15 -2.66 -8.74
CA GLU A 20 -25.11 -2.67 -9.79
C GLU A 20 -23.86 -3.42 -9.33
N VAL A 21 -23.70 -3.60 -8.01
CA VAL A 21 -22.46 -4.10 -7.40
C VAL A 21 -22.45 -5.63 -7.40
N PRO A 22 -21.40 -6.26 -7.95
CA PRO A 22 -21.17 -7.70 -7.83
C PRO A 22 -21.28 -8.19 -6.39
N TRP A 23 -21.89 -9.35 -6.18
CA TRP A 23 -22.30 -9.84 -4.86
C TRP A 23 -21.14 -9.91 -3.84
N ASP A 24 -19.96 -10.32 -4.30
CA ASP A 24 -18.72 -10.42 -3.53
C ASP A 24 -18.09 -9.05 -3.17
N ILE A 25 -18.42 -7.99 -3.92
CA ILE A 25 -17.96 -6.62 -3.69
C ILE A 25 -18.90 -5.84 -2.75
N GLN A 26 -20.19 -6.23 -2.66
CA GLN A 26 -21.22 -5.46 -1.93
C GLN A 26 -20.83 -5.09 -0.49
N ASN A 27 -20.13 -5.98 0.23
CA ASN A 27 -19.68 -5.70 1.59
C ASN A 27 -18.64 -4.57 1.67
N TYR A 28 -17.79 -4.45 0.65
CA TYR A 28 -16.80 -3.36 0.53
C TYR A 28 -17.47 -2.07 0.07
N TRP A 29 -18.37 -2.15 -0.91
CA TRP A 29 -19.11 -0.98 -1.40
C TRP A 29 -19.99 -0.32 -0.31
N ARG A 30 -20.59 -1.11 0.60
CA ARG A 30 -21.29 -0.58 1.78
C ARG A 30 -20.39 0.28 2.68
N GLN A 31 -19.08 0.03 2.65
CA GLN A 31 -18.06 0.76 3.40
C GLN A 31 -17.27 1.73 2.49
N ARG A 32 -17.73 2.01 1.27
CA ARG A 32 -16.96 2.77 0.27
C ARG A 32 -16.46 4.13 0.78
N HIS A 33 -17.21 4.82 1.61
CA HIS A 33 -16.79 6.09 2.22
C HIS A 33 -15.69 5.95 3.28
N ASN A 34 -15.54 4.77 3.88
CA ASN A 34 -14.39 4.44 4.71
C ASN A 34 -13.18 4.00 3.86
N ILE A 35 -13.41 3.52 2.63
CA ILE A 35 -12.35 3.16 1.68
C ILE A 35 -11.77 4.42 1.04
N PHE A 36 -12.64 5.28 0.50
CA PHE A 36 -12.35 6.62 0.03
C PHE A 36 -13.46 7.56 0.49
N SER A 37 -13.13 8.52 1.37
CA SER A 37 -14.08 9.54 1.85
C SER A 37 -14.67 10.36 0.70
N LYS A 38 -13.92 10.54 -0.38
CA LYS A 38 -14.33 11.24 -1.60
C LYS A 38 -14.94 10.31 -2.66
N TYR A 39 -15.43 9.11 -2.31
CA TYR A 39 -15.96 8.16 -3.30
C TYR A 39 -16.92 8.81 -4.30
N ASP A 40 -17.93 9.51 -3.80
CA ASP A 40 -18.98 10.16 -4.61
C ASP A 40 -18.47 11.35 -5.47
N GLN A 41 -17.20 11.75 -5.34
CA GLN A 41 -16.55 12.75 -6.20
C GLN A 41 -15.95 12.13 -7.47
N GLY A 42 -16.30 10.87 -7.77
CA GLY A 42 -15.91 10.17 -8.98
C GLY A 42 -14.66 9.31 -8.84
N VAL A 43 -14.40 8.76 -7.65
CA VAL A 43 -13.30 7.81 -7.44
C VAL A 43 -13.45 6.60 -8.37
N TRP A 44 -12.33 6.16 -8.92
CA TRP A 44 -12.22 5.02 -9.82
C TRP A 44 -11.64 3.81 -9.10
N LEU A 45 -12.30 2.66 -9.29
CA LEU A 45 -11.85 1.36 -8.84
C LEU A 45 -12.14 0.33 -9.93
N THR A 46 -11.19 -0.58 -10.13
CA THR A 46 -11.50 -1.86 -10.79
C THR A 46 -12.15 -2.79 -9.77
N ASP A 47 -12.83 -3.83 -10.24
CA ASP A 47 -13.49 -4.81 -9.36
C ASP A 47 -12.49 -5.47 -8.38
N ASP A 48 -11.31 -5.87 -8.88
CA ASP A 48 -10.26 -6.45 -8.04
C ASP A 48 -9.71 -5.48 -6.98
N ALA A 49 -9.68 -4.17 -7.27
CA ALA A 49 -9.12 -3.19 -6.35
C ALA A 49 -9.92 -3.09 -5.05
N TRP A 50 -11.23 -3.38 -5.07
CA TRP A 50 -12.08 -3.35 -3.87
C TRP A 50 -11.58 -4.27 -2.74
N PHE A 51 -10.94 -5.39 -3.09
CA PHE A 51 -10.45 -6.36 -2.10
C PHE A 51 -9.11 -5.96 -1.48
N GLY A 52 -8.32 -5.14 -2.17
CA GLY A 52 -6.95 -4.80 -1.80
C GLY A 52 -6.76 -3.38 -1.24
N VAL A 53 -7.70 -2.46 -1.50
CA VAL A 53 -7.55 -1.08 -1.03
C VAL A 53 -7.59 -1.01 0.49
N THR A 54 -6.58 -0.36 1.06
CA THR A 54 -6.53 -0.05 2.49
C THR A 54 -7.54 1.06 2.80
N PRO A 55 -8.45 0.87 3.78
CA PRO A 55 -9.38 1.92 4.18
C PRO A 55 -8.67 3.22 4.57
N GLU A 56 -9.22 4.37 4.17
CA GLU A 56 -8.63 5.70 4.34
C GLU A 56 -8.21 6.01 5.80
N PRO A 57 -9.00 5.68 6.84
CA PRO A 57 -8.56 5.89 8.22
C PRO A 57 -7.31 5.08 8.59
N VAL A 58 -7.19 3.85 8.06
CA VAL A 58 -6.03 2.99 8.29
C VAL A 58 -4.82 3.54 7.53
N ALA A 59 -4.99 3.87 6.25
CA ALA A 59 -3.93 4.43 5.41
C ALA A 59 -3.37 5.75 6.00
N THR A 60 -4.26 6.63 6.46
CA THR A 60 -3.89 7.89 7.12
C THR A 60 -3.08 7.63 8.39
N LYS A 61 -3.54 6.70 9.24
CA LYS A 61 -2.83 6.40 10.49
C LYS A 61 -1.46 5.76 10.25
N ILE A 62 -1.33 4.93 9.21
CA ILE A 62 -0.03 4.40 8.77
C ILE A 62 0.87 5.55 8.31
N ALA A 63 0.35 6.45 7.47
CA ALA A 63 1.10 7.60 6.98
C ALA A 63 1.62 8.49 8.13
N ASP A 64 0.78 8.78 9.12
CA ASP A 64 1.15 9.52 10.32
C ASP A 64 2.27 8.83 11.10
N HIS A 65 2.12 7.53 11.37
CA HIS A 65 3.11 6.74 12.09
C HIS A 65 4.44 6.68 11.36
N ILE A 66 4.45 6.46 10.05
CA ILE A 66 5.69 6.50 9.27
C ILE A 66 6.28 7.91 9.32
N ALA A 67 5.47 8.95 9.14
CA ALA A 67 5.95 10.33 9.09
C ALA A 67 6.60 10.79 10.41
N SER A 68 6.06 10.36 11.57
CA SER A 68 6.58 10.71 12.89
C SER A 68 7.75 9.84 13.34
N SER A 69 7.86 8.61 12.84
CA SER A 69 8.87 7.64 13.30
C SER A 69 10.05 7.44 12.34
N VAL A 70 9.97 7.97 11.12
CA VAL A 70 10.97 7.75 10.08
C VAL A 70 12.37 8.24 10.52
N PRO A 71 13.44 7.46 10.27
CA PRO A 71 14.81 7.89 10.57
C PRO A 71 15.19 9.23 9.91
N PRO A 72 16.06 10.04 10.55
CA PRO A 72 16.52 11.30 9.98
C PRO A 72 17.17 11.15 8.60
N GLY A 73 17.03 12.16 7.76
CA GLY A 73 17.61 12.17 6.40
C GLY A 73 16.78 11.43 5.35
N ARG A 74 15.66 10.79 5.74
CA ARG A 74 14.72 10.16 4.81
C ARG A 74 13.61 11.15 4.43
N SER A 75 13.48 11.38 3.14
CA SER A 75 12.58 12.40 2.57
C SER A 75 11.82 11.93 1.33
N VAL A 76 12.08 10.69 0.88
CA VAL A 76 11.39 10.02 -0.21
C VAL A 76 10.69 8.79 0.34
N LEU A 77 9.47 8.53 -0.13
CA LEU A 77 8.74 7.30 0.15
C LEU A 77 8.50 6.57 -1.17
N VAL A 78 8.82 5.28 -1.20
CA VAL A 78 8.43 4.39 -2.30
C VAL A 78 7.26 3.52 -1.84
N ASP A 79 6.12 3.63 -2.50
CA ASP A 79 4.99 2.72 -2.36
C ASP A 79 5.12 1.64 -3.45
N ALA A 80 5.60 0.46 -3.06
CA ALA A 80 5.98 -0.60 -3.99
C ALA A 80 4.78 -1.35 -4.61
N PHE A 81 3.58 -1.21 -4.03
CA PHE A 81 2.34 -1.86 -4.47
C PHE A 81 1.17 -0.90 -4.30
N ALA A 82 1.15 0.15 -5.12
CA ALA A 82 0.29 1.30 -4.92
C ALA A 82 -1.22 1.00 -5.04
N GLY A 83 -1.59 -0.05 -5.80
CA GLY A 83 -2.98 -0.39 -6.06
C GLY A 83 -3.73 0.82 -6.63
N ALA A 84 -4.99 1.03 -6.22
CA ALA A 84 -5.77 2.19 -6.62
C ALA A 84 -5.40 3.49 -5.87
N GLY A 85 -4.24 3.53 -5.21
CA GLY A 85 -3.64 4.75 -4.65
C GLY A 85 -3.99 5.07 -3.21
N GLY A 86 -4.69 4.20 -2.47
CA GLY A 86 -5.13 4.51 -1.09
C GLY A 86 -3.98 4.93 -0.15
N ASN A 87 -2.93 4.11 -0.04
CA ASN A 87 -1.77 4.44 0.79
C ASN A 87 -0.93 5.58 0.18
N SER A 88 -0.66 5.54 -1.12
CA SER A 88 0.06 6.60 -1.85
C SER A 88 -0.55 8.01 -1.63
N ILE A 89 -1.88 8.13 -1.67
CA ILE A 89 -2.60 9.38 -1.41
C ILE A 89 -2.41 9.81 0.05
N ALA A 90 -2.58 8.90 1.02
CA ALA A 90 -2.36 9.20 2.43
C ALA A 90 -0.92 9.65 2.72
N PHE A 91 0.08 9.00 2.11
CA PHE A 91 1.48 9.42 2.21
C PHE A 91 1.68 10.83 1.65
N ALA A 92 1.12 11.15 0.48
CA ALA A 92 1.24 12.49 -0.09
C ALA A 92 0.55 13.55 0.79
N LEU A 93 -0.62 13.25 1.35
CA LEU A 93 -1.36 14.14 2.26
C LEU A 93 -0.64 14.41 3.59
N SER A 94 0.22 13.50 4.05
CA SER A 94 1.00 13.70 5.28
C SER A 94 1.93 14.92 5.25
N GLY A 95 2.28 15.41 4.04
CA GLY A 95 3.21 16.53 3.86
C GLY A 95 4.67 16.25 4.25
N LYS A 96 5.00 15.04 4.70
CA LYS A 96 6.35 14.66 5.17
C LYS A 96 7.36 14.46 4.04
N TRP A 97 6.89 14.03 2.87
CA TRP A 97 7.74 13.55 1.78
C TRP A 97 7.94 14.62 0.73
N LYS A 98 9.17 14.76 0.25
CA LYS A 98 9.46 15.59 -0.94
C LYS A 98 8.82 15.01 -2.19
N ARG A 99 8.71 13.68 -2.25
CA ARG A 99 8.08 12.93 -3.33
C ARG A 99 7.67 11.55 -2.84
N VAL A 100 6.49 11.10 -3.26
CA VAL A 100 6.08 9.70 -3.21
C VAL A 100 6.32 9.09 -4.59
N TYR A 101 7.04 7.97 -4.66
CA TYR A 101 7.18 7.18 -5.87
C TYR A 101 6.31 5.93 -5.74
N ALA A 102 5.24 5.87 -6.51
CA ALA A 102 4.22 4.84 -6.42
C ALA A 102 4.31 3.90 -7.62
N ILE A 103 4.38 2.60 -7.35
CA ILE A 103 4.56 1.55 -8.36
C ILE A 103 3.31 0.67 -8.39
N GLU A 104 2.75 0.46 -9.57
CA GLU A 104 1.65 -0.49 -9.79
C GLU A 104 1.90 -1.25 -11.08
N LYS A 105 1.66 -2.56 -11.05
CA LYS A 105 1.92 -3.44 -12.19
C LYS A 105 0.76 -3.48 -13.17
N ASN A 106 -0.49 -3.34 -12.69
CA ASN A 106 -1.67 -3.36 -13.52
C ASN A 106 -1.97 -1.95 -14.08
N PRO A 107 -1.97 -1.75 -15.40
CA PRO A 107 -2.17 -0.44 -16.02
C PRO A 107 -3.54 0.18 -15.72
N ALA A 108 -4.61 -0.62 -15.67
CA ALA A 108 -5.96 -0.12 -15.36
C ALA A 108 -6.04 0.38 -13.91
N VAL A 109 -5.48 -0.38 -12.97
CA VAL A 109 -5.41 0.01 -11.55
C VAL A 109 -4.52 1.25 -11.36
N LEU A 110 -3.41 1.34 -12.08
CA LEU A 110 -2.55 2.54 -12.07
C LEU A 110 -3.30 3.78 -12.58
N ARG A 111 -4.14 3.64 -13.62
CA ARG A 111 -5.00 4.74 -14.09
C ARG A 111 -6.00 5.17 -13.02
N CYS A 112 -6.61 4.23 -12.29
CA CYS A 112 -7.42 4.55 -11.12
C CYS A 112 -6.63 5.36 -10.09
N ALA A 113 -5.42 4.91 -9.73
CA ALA A 113 -4.59 5.57 -8.73
C ALA A 113 -4.24 7.02 -9.10
N LYS A 114 -3.84 7.24 -10.36
CA LYS A 114 -3.56 8.58 -10.91
C LYS A 114 -4.80 9.49 -10.84
N HIS A 115 -5.96 8.97 -11.26
CA HIS A 115 -7.24 9.71 -11.22
C HIS A 115 -7.67 10.05 -9.79
N ASN A 116 -7.61 9.07 -8.89
CA ASN A 116 -7.96 9.24 -7.48
C ASN A 116 -7.05 10.30 -6.83
N ALA A 117 -5.75 10.29 -7.12
CA ALA A 117 -4.84 11.32 -6.62
C ALA A 117 -5.18 12.75 -7.10
N LYS A 118 -5.74 12.90 -8.32
CA LYS A 118 -6.26 14.19 -8.81
C LYS A 118 -7.46 14.66 -7.97
N ILE A 119 -8.41 13.76 -7.65
CA ILE A 119 -9.57 14.06 -6.77
C ILE A 119 -9.13 14.51 -5.37
N TYR A 120 -8.09 13.88 -4.84
CA TYR A 120 -7.53 14.24 -3.53
C TYR A 120 -6.60 15.46 -3.57
N GLY A 121 -6.29 16.01 -4.74
CA GLY A 121 -5.47 17.22 -4.90
C GLY A 121 -3.98 17.00 -4.64
N VAL A 122 -3.49 15.77 -4.75
CA VAL A 122 -2.10 15.38 -4.44
C VAL A 122 -1.35 14.78 -5.63
N ALA A 123 -1.93 14.83 -6.83
CA ALA A 123 -1.34 14.25 -8.04
C ALA A 123 0.11 14.75 -8.28
N ASP A 124 0.38 16.03 -8.05
CA ASP A 124 1.70 16.64 -8.28
C ASP A 124 2.78 16.17 -7.29
N GLN A 125 2.37 15.54 -6.18
CA GLN A 125 3.25 15.03 -5.13
C GLN A 125 3.67 13.57 -5.35
N ILE A 126 3.09 12.90 -6.35
CA ILE A 126 3.28 11.47 -6.61
C ILE A 126 3.86 11.27 -8.02
N THR A 127 4.97 10.54 -8.11
CA THR A 127 5.51 10.07 -9.39
C THR A 127 5.15 8.60 -9.54
N TRP A 128 4.52 8.26 -10.66
CA TRP A 128 3.94 6.94 -10.91
C TRP A 128 4.82 6.10 -11.84
N PHE A 129 4.99 4.82 -11.53
CA PHE A 129 5.60 3.85 -12.44
C PHE A 129 4.67 2.67 -12.69
N GLU A 130 4.61 2.27 -13.96
CA GLU A 130 3.95 1.04 -14.37
C GLU A 130 4.97 -0.09 -14.46
N GLY A 131 4.76 -1.19 -13.73
CA GLY A 131 5.54 -2.41 -13.91
C GLY A 131 5.89 -3.15 -12.62
N ASP A 132 6.90 -4.02 -12.71
CA ASP A 132 7.38 -4.81 -11.59
C ASP A 132 8.23 -3.96 -10.63
N CYS A 133 7.85 -3.94 -9.35
CA CYS A 133 8.48 -3.07 -8.37
C CYS A 133 9.97 -3.38 -8.14
N PHE A 134 10.37 -4.66 -8.15
CA PHE A 134 11.77 -5.04 -7.96
C PHE A 134 12.63 -4.54 -9.14
N GLN A 135 12.12 -4.67 -10.36
CA GLN A 135 12.81 -4.15 -11.55
C GLN A 135 12.91 -2.61 -11.55
N ILE A 136 11.84 -1.91 -11.17
CA ILE A 136 11.81 -0.44 -11.12
C ILE A 136 12.77 0.08 -10.05
N LEU A 137 12.77 -0.52 -8.86
CA LEU A 137 13.71 -0.18 -7.78
C LEU A 137 15.16 -0.30 -8.26
N LYS A 138 15.51 -1.42 -8.89
CA LYS A 138 16.87 -1.72 -9.34
C LYS A 138 17.33 -0.83 -10.51
N ASN A 139 16.46 -0.58 -11.47
CA ASN A 139 16.85 0.01 -12.75
C ASN A 139 16.58 1.51 -12.84
N GLN A 140 15.56 2.02 -12.14
CA GLN A 140 15.07 3.39 -12.30
C GLN A 140 15.21 4.23 -11.04
N LEU A 141 15.07 3.63 -9.85
CA LEU A 141 15.05 4.38 -8.58
C LEU A 141 16.32 4.23 -7.74
N LYS A 142 17.31 3.45 -8.18
CA LYS A 142 18.53 3.10 -7.41
C LYS A 142 19.23 4.30 -6.75
N ASP A 143 19.29 5.44 -7.44
CA ASP A 143 20.01 6.63 -6.96
C ASP A 143 19.26 7.35 -5.83
N LEU A 144 17.97 7.02 -5.61
CA LEU A 144 17.15 7.54 -4.53
C LEU A 144 17.25 6.72 -3.24
N ALA A 145 17.83 5.52 -3.30
CA ALA A 145 17.93 4.60 -2.16
C ALA A 145 18.41 5.26 -0.85
N PRO A 146 19.46 6.10 -0.83
CA PRO A 146 19.95 6.72 0.41
C PRO A 146 18.96 7.64 1.13
N TYR A 147 17.94 8.13 0.41
CA TYR A 147 16.95 9.09 0.92
C TYR A 147 15.57 8.47 1.14
N SER A 148 15.42 7.19 0.80
CA SER A 148 14.12 6.54 0.63
C SER A 148 13.81 5.56 1.77
N ILE A 149 12.53 5.49 2.12
CA ILE A 149 11.95 4.32 2.78
C ILE A 149 11.03 3.60 1.81
N ILE A 150 10.81 2.31 2.04
CA ILE A 150 9.85 1.51 1.28
C ILE A 150 8.65 1.22 2.17
N PHE A 151 7.46 1.49 1.64
CA PHE A 151 6.22 0.87 2.09
C PHE A 151 5.80 -0.17 1.06
N ALA A 152 5.43 -1.36 1.52
CA ALA A 152 4.94 -2.41 0.64
C ALA A 152 3.70 -3.10 1.21
N SER A 153 2.61 -3.05 0.44
CA SER A 153 1.38 -3.81 0.65
C SER A 153 1.21 -4.86 -0.46
N PRO A 154 2.00 -5.95 -0.45
CA PRO A 154 1.93 -6.97 -1.50
C PRO A 154 0.58 -7.69 -1.50
N PRO A 155 0.20 -8.37 -2.59
CA PRO A 155 -0.91 -9.32 -2.55
C PRO A 155 -0.63 -10.46 -1.54
N TRP A 156 -1.67 -10.95 -0.89
CA TRP A 156 -1.57 -11.95 0.18
C TRP A 156 -2.04 -13.36 -0.22
N GLY A 157 -2.21 -13.64 -1.51
CA GLY A 157 -2.65 -14.95 -2.00
C GLY A 157 -4.17 -15.19 -2.01
N GLY A 158 -4.97 -14.11 -1.98
CA GLY A 158 -6.43 -14.17 -2.10
C GLY A 158 -7.17 -14.51 -0.78
N PRO A 159 -8.52 -14.53 -0.76
CA PRO A 159 -9.33 -14.50 0.47
C PRO A 159 -9.08 -15.64 1.48
N GLY A 160 -8.46 -16.74 1.04
CA GLY A 160 -8.08 -17.88 1.89
C GLY A 160 -7.20 -17.51 3.07
N TYR A 161 -6.47 -16.38 3.03
CA TYR A 161 -5.68 -15.91 4.19
C TYR A 161 -6.51 -15.71 5.46
N ARG A 162 -7.83 -15.48 5.33
CA ARG A 162 -8.72 -15.15 6.45
C ARG A 162 -9.00 -16.31 7.39
N SER A 163 -8.82 -17.55 6.95
CA SER A 163 -9.07 -18.74 7.79
C SER A 163 -7.89 -19.13 8.67
N ASP A 164 -6.70 -18.62 8.39
CA ASP A 164 -5.49 -19.02 9.11
C ASP A 164 -5.42 -18.34 10.48
N GLN A 165 -5.40 -19.16 11.54
CA GLN A 165 -5.15 -18.67 12.90
C GLN A 165 -3.77 -18.01 13.01
N VAL A 166 -2.79 -18.54 12.28
CA VAL A 166 -1.45 -17.98 12.12
C VAL A 166 -1.09 -18.07 10.64
N PHE A 167 -0.98 -16.92 9.98
CA PHE A 167 -0.69 -16.82 8.56
C PHE A 167 0.79 -17.05 8.28
N ASN A 168 1.08 -18.07 7.46
CA ASN A 168 2.44 -18.49 7.14
C ASN A 168 3.03 -17.67 6.00
N LEU A 169 3.92 -16.73 6.35
CA LEU A 169 4.52 -15.80 5.40
C LEU A 169 5.56 -16.45 4.47
N LYS A 170 6.07 -17.64 4.79
CA LYS A 170 6.96 -18.39 3.90
C LYS A 170 6.29 -18.87 2.62
N THR A 171 5.00 -19.17 2.71
CA THR A 171 4.19 -19.69 1.60
C THR A 171 3.19 -18.62 1.11
N MET A 172 3.42 -17.35 1.44
CA MET A 172 2.62 -16.26 0.95
C MET A 172 2.84 -16.10 -0.56
N GLU A 173 1.75 -15.98 -1.30
CA GLU A 173 1.76 -15.81 -2.74
C GLU A 173 1.32 -14.39 -3.12
N PRO A 174 1.85 -13.79 -4.21
CA PRO A 174 2.84 -14.36 -5.12
C PRO A 174 4.29 -14.24 -4.61
N TYR A 175 4.50 -13.63 -3.44
CA TYR A 175 5.82 -13.37 -2.88
C TYR A 175 5.90 -13.82 -1.43
N SER A 176 6.87 -14.67 -1.14
CA SER A 176 7.21 -15.02 0.24
C SER A 176 7.78 -13.80 0.99
N LEU A 177 7.71 -13.81 2.31
CA LEU A 177 8.41 -12.80 3.13
C LEU A 177 9.92 -12.77 2.86
N GLU A 178 10.53 -13.91 2.56
CA GLU A 178 11.96 -13.97 2.23
C GLU A 178 12.27 -13.20 0.95
N THR A 179 11.45 -13.39 -0.08
CA THR A 179 11.57 -12.65 -1.35
C THR A 179 11.39 -11.16 -1.12
N LEU A 180 10.30 -10.76 -0.44
CA LEU A 180 9.99 -9.35 -0.18
C LEU A 180 11.10 -8.67 0.62
N TYR A 181 11.54 -9.28 1.71
CA TYR A 181 12.60 -8.70 2.54
C TYR A 181 13.92 -8.61 1.77
N THR A 182 14.34 -9.67 1.10
CA THR A 182 15.61 -9.70 0.35
C THR A 182 15.66 -8.62 -0.71
N GLU A 183 14.65 -8.53 -1.56
CA GLU A 183 14.62 -7.57 -2.66
C GLU A 183 14.50 -6.12 -2.16
N PHE A 184 13.66 -5.84 -1.16
CA PHE A 184 13.50 -4.48 -0.66
C PHE A 184 14.66 -4.01 0.20
N SER A 185 15.23 -4.88 1.04
CA SER A 185 16.41 -4.56 1.87
C SER A 185 17.65 -4.26 1.04
N ALA A 186 17.76 -4.81 -0.18
CA ALA A 186 18.81 -4.46 -1.13
C ALA A 186 18.71 -3.02 -1.66
N PHE A 187 17.52 -2.41 -1.60
CA PHE A 187 17.29 -1.01 -1.96
C PHE A 187 17.35 -0.08 -0.75
N SER A 188 16.64 -0.40 0.34
CA SER A 188 16.66 0.39 1.57
C SER A 188 16.45 -0.51 2.79
N GLU A 189 17.25 -0.29 3.84
CA GLU A 189 17.07 -0.95 5.12
C GLU A 189 15.80 -0.48 5.87
N HIS A 190 15.22 0.65 5.46
CA HIS A 190 14.04 1.26 6.05
C HIS A 190 12.77 0.77 5.34
N LEU A 191 12.19 -0.31 5.87
CA LEU A 191 11.11 -1.04 5.23
C LEU A 191 9.90 -1.17 6.16
N VAL A 192 8.72 -0.84 5.64
CA VAL A 192 7.42 -1.10 6.27
C VAL A 192 6.63 -2.08 5.42
N LEU A 193 6.28 -3.24 5.98
CA LEU A 193 5.45 -4.24 5.30
C LEU A 193 4.05 -4.25 5.90
N PHE A 194 3.03 -4.06 5.06
CA PHE A 194 1.62 -4.19 5.41
C PHE A 194 1.12 -5.60 5.07
N LEU A 195 0.77 -6.37 6.11
CA LEU A 195 0.60 -7.83 6.04
C LEU A 195 -0.71 -8.28 6.73
N PRO A 196 -1.16 -9.53 6.48
CA PRO A 196 -2.30 -10.10 7.17
C PRO A 196 -2.17 -9.98 8.69
N ARG A 197 -3.26 -9.61 9.35
CA ARG A 197 -3.31 -9.44 10.81
C ARG A 197 -2.91 -10.68 11.63
N THR A 198 -2.95 -11.88 11.05
CA THR A 198 -2.56 -13.13 11.73
C THR A 198 -1.15 -13.57 11.37
N SER A 199 -0.33 -12.73 10.73
CA SER A 199 1.02 -13.08 10.30
C SER A 199 1.91 -13.62 11.43
N ASP A 200 2.67 -14.67 11.13
CA ASP A 200 3.56 -15.33 12.08
C ASP A 200 4.69 -14.39 12.55
N MET A 201 4.57 -13.92 13.80
CA MET A 201 5.54 -13.03 14.44
C MET A 201 6.95 -13.61 14.52
N LYS A 202 7.09 -14.95 14.63
CA LYS A 202 8.41 -15.60 14.65
C LYS A 202 9.08 -15.52 13.28
N GLN A 203 8.29 -15.49 12.20
CA GLN A 203 8.83 -15.34 10.85
C GLN A 203 9.26 -13.91 10.59
N LEU A 204 8.49 -12.92 11.06
CA LEU A 204 8.87 -11.51 11.01
C LEU A 204 10.17 -11.24 11.81
N ALA A 205 10.25 -11.77 13.02
CA ALA A 205 11.40 -11.55 13.92
C ALA A 205 12.74 -12.04 13.34
N LYS A 206 12.74 -13.00 12.39
CA LYS A 206 13.97 -13.51 11.76
C LYS A 206 14.75 -12.46 10.97
N TYR A 207 14.06 -11.41 10.53
CA TYR A 207 14.65 -10.35 9.73
C TYR A 207 15.06 -9.14 10.57
N VAL A 208 14.92 -9.22 11.90
CA VAL A 208 15.43 -8.21 12.82
C VAL A 208 16.89 -8.54 13.16
N PRO A 209 17.86 -7.64 12.88
CA PRO A 209 19.26 -7.89 13.22
C PRO A 209 19.47 -8.08 14.73
N ASP A 210 20.48 -8.88 15.09
CA ASP A 210 20.86 -9.12 16.48
C ASP A 210 21.09 -7.81 17.25
N GLY A 211 20.55 -7.72 18.47
CA GLY A 211 20.64 -6.54 19.32
C GLY A 211 19.77 -5.36 18.88
N ARG A 212 18.92 -5.53 17.85
CA ARG A 212 17.92 -4.54 17.45
C ARG A 212 16.50 -5.03 17.68
N SER A 213 15.54 -4.10 17.57
CA SER A 213 14.11 -4.36 17.61
C SER A 213 13.44 -3.84 16.34
N ALA A 214 12.30 -4.43 16.02
CA ALA A 214 11.37 -3.92 15.02
C ALA A 214 10.00 -3.78 15.67
N ASN A 215 9.29 -2.70 15.35
CA ASN A 215 7.95 -2.48 15.84
C ASN A 215 6.94 -3.23 14.97
N VAL A 216 5.93 -3.81 15.60
CA VAL A 216 4.77 -4.39 14.90
C VAL A 216 3.50 -3.75 15.43
N MET A 217 2.71 -3.18 14.53
CA MET A 217 1.52 -2.41 14.87
C MET A 217 0.30 -3.03 14.19
N HIS A 218 -0.75 -3.32 14.96
CA HIS A 218 -2.05 -3.67 14.39
C HIS A 218 -2.85 -2.42 14.11
N TYR A 219 -3.41 -2.33 12.91
CA TYR A 219 -4.34 -1.27 12.55
C TYR A 219 -5.77 -1.78 12.66
N CYS A 220 -6.53 -1.16 13.56
CA CYS A 220 -7.87 -1.56 13.93
C CYS A 220 -8.90 -0.56 13.41
N MET A 221 -10.05 -1.07 12.97
CA MET A 221 -11.20 -0.28 12.58
C MET A 221 -12.45 -1.03 13.07
N GLU A 222 -13.37 -0.31 13.70
CA GLU A 222 -14.60 -0.86 14.29
C GLU A 222 -14.33 -2.02 15.27
N GLY A 223 -13.32 -1.85 16.13
CA GLY A 223 -12.98 -2.83 17.16
C GLY A 223 -12.29 -4.11 16.65
N ALA A 224 -12.01 -4.21 15.36
CA ALA A 224 -11.32 -5.36 14.76
C ALA A 224 -10.01 -4.96 14.08
N SER A 225 -8.95 -5.74 14.30
CA SER A 225 -7.71 -5.60 13.51
C SER A 225 -7.98 -5.97 12.05
N LYS A 226 -7.61 -5.06 11.14
CA LYS A 226 -7.74 -5.23 9.69
C LYS A 226 -6.45 -5.80 9.09
N ALA A 227 -5.32 -5.32 9.56
CA ALA A 227 -3.98 -5.72 9.13
C ALA A 227 -2.96 -5.41 10.22
N LEU A 228 -1.72 -5.85 10.01
CA LEU A 228 -0.57 -5.37 10.77
C LEU A 228 0.47 -4.76 9.85
N CYS A 229 1.27 -3.85 10.40
CA CYS A 229 2.53 -3.41 9.80
C CYS A 229 3.71 -3.84 10.65
N VAL A 230 4.78 -4.29 10.03
CA VAL A 230 6.11 -4.40 10.66
C VAL A 230 7.03 -3.31 10.13
N TYR A 231 7.82 -2.71 11.02
CA TYR A 231 8.70 -1.57 10.74
C TYR A 231 10.16 -1.98 10.99
N TYR A 232 10.91 -2.22 9.91
CA TYR A 232 12.35 -2.56 9.94
C TYR A 232 13.23 -1.33 9.70
N GLY A 233 14.46 -1.35 10.22
CA GLY A 233 15.43 -0.29 9.93
C GLY A 233 15.32 0.95 10.82
N GLY A 234 14.92 0.80 12.08
CA GLY A 234 15.08 1.89 13.07
C GLY A 234 13.98 2.95 13.08
N PHE A 235 12.75 2.59 12.71
CA PHE A 235 11.59 3.45 12.98
C PHE A 235 11.34 3.57 14.49
N HIS A 236 11.26 4.80 14.99
CA HIS A 236 11.00 5.12 16.39
C HIS A 236 9.53 5.46 16.60
N LEU A 237 8.69 4.44 16.76
CA LEU A 237 7.27 4.63 17.10
C LEU A 237 7.16 4.86 18.61
N GLU A 238 6.63 6.02 18.99
CA GLU A 238 6.22 6.35 20.37
C GLU A 238 4.77 5.94 20.64
#